data_AF-A0A2N1DAK6-F1
#
_entry.id   AF-A0A2N1DAK6-F1
#
_cell.length_a   1.000
_cell.length_b   1.000
_cell.length_c   1.000
_cell.angle_alpha   90.00
_cell.angle_beta   90.00
_cell.angle_gamma   90.00
#
_symmetry.space_group_name_H-M   'P 1'
#
loop_
_entity.id
_entity.type
_entity.pdbx_description
1 polymer ?
#
loop_
_entity_poly.entity_id
_entity_poly.type
_entity_poly.pdbx_seq_one_letter_code
_entity_poly.pdbx_strand_id
1 'polypeptide(L)'
;MARHPEVSEKSIIQAGTELESAGKMPNPGAIRAYLGYRGGLMRIKSVWTVFTQKRDEKLLPEGNLELTIEALPEKYAENGSELMKRVNNALEQLILEAYQHSQQVFEKRMQSMEISQQKALKSYQDAETDADRSVAKLEDELHSLNKEVSGLAEQNANLVIGNAELRGRIAALDEHFGDKVSQQSTT
;
A
#
# COMPACT_ATOMS: atom_id res chain seq x y z
N MET A 1 6.58 68.45 21.62
CA MET A 1 5.91 67.13 21.53
C MET A 1 5.95 66.48 22.91
N ALA A 2 4.83 65.88 23.31
CA ALA A 2 4.31 65.84 24.68
C ALA A 2 5.22 65.16 25.73
N ARG A 3 5.58 65.91 26.78
CA ARG A 3 6.06 65.37 28.05
C ARG A 3 4.86 64.75 28.77
N HIS A 4 4.67 63.43 28.64
CA HIS A 4 3.64 62.73 29.40
C HIS A 4 4.04 62.59 30.87
N PRO A 5 3.08 62.69 31.82
CA PRO A 5 3.34 62.59 33.25
C PRO A 5 4.04 61.26 33.59
N GLU A 6 5.06 61.36 34.44
CA GLU A 6 5.86 60.22 34.85
C GLU A 6 5.01 59.21 35.63
N VAL A 7 4.93 57.99 35.13
CA VAL A 7 4.25 56.89 35.80
C VAL A 7 5.19 56.31 36.86
N SER A 8 4.68 56.09 38.08
CA SER A 8 5.48 55.58 39.19
C SER A 8 5.93 54.13 38.92
N GLU A 9 7.06 53.73 39.50
CA GLU A 9 7.58 52.36 39.37
C GLU A 9 6.61 51.33 39.93
N LYS A 10 5.93 51.67 41.05
CA LYS A 10 4.90 50.81 41.66
C LYS A 10 3.74 50.52 40.72
N SER A 11 3.25 51.54 40.01
CA SER A 11 2.18 51.37 39.01
C SER A 11 2.62 50.54 37.80
N ILE A 12 3.89 50.61 37.39
CA ILE A 12 4.43 49.79 36.30
C ILE A 12 4.47 48.31 36.71
N ILE A 13 4.95 48.03 37.93
CA ILE A 13 5.01 46.68 38.48
C ILE A 13 3.60 46.11 38.66
N GLN A 14 2.69 46.90 39.25
CA GLN A 14 1.30 46.48 39.47
C GLN A 14 0.58 46.14 38.15
N ALA A 15 0.68 47.01 37.14
CA ALA A 15 0.10 46.76 35.82
C ALA A 15 0.69 45.49 35.15
N GLY A 16 1.98 45.23 35.33
CA GLY A 16 2.61 44.00 34.85
C GLY A 16 2.09 42.76 35.57
N THR A 17 1.95 42.79 36.90
CA THR A 17 1.42 41.66 37.68
C THR A 17 -0.07 41.41 37.43
N GLU A 18 -0.86 42.45 37.19
CA GLU A 18 -2.28 42.34 36.84
C GLU A 18 -2.49 41.81 35.43
N LEU A 19 -1.58 42.11 34.50
CA LEU A 19 -1.56 41.49 33.17
C LEU A 19 -1.24 39.99 33.25
N GLU A 20 -0.28 39.60 34.10
CA GLU A 20 0.03 38.18 34.35
C GLU A 20 -1.13 37.44 35.00
N SER A 21 -1.80 38.02 36.00
CA SER A 21 -2.96 37.39 36.64
C SER A 21 -4.16 37.25 35.69
N ALA A 22 -4.25 38.14 34.70
CA ALA A 22 -5.21 38.04 33.60
C ALA A 22 -4.77 37.09 32.46
N GLY A 23 -3.65 36.37 32.61
CA GLY A 23 -3.13 35.41 31.63
C GLY A 23 -2.51 36.04 30.38
N LYS A 24 -2.23 37.35 30.39
CA LYS A 24 -1.62 38.08 29.25
C LYS A 24 -0.13 38.29 29.51
N MET A 25 0.67 38.17 28.46
CA MET A 25 2.12 38.38 28.57
C MET A 25 2.44 39.87 28.84
N PRO A 26 3.07 40.21 29.98
CA PRO A 26 3.38 41.59 30.37
C PRO A 26 4.61 42.09 29.60
N ASN A 27 4.40 42.55 28.36
CA ASN A 27 5.45 43.25 27.62
C ASN A 27 5.36 44.78 27.86
N PRO A 28 6.45 45.55 27.66
CA PRO A 28 6.45 46.99 27.93
C PRO A 28 5.36 47.78 27.19
N GLY A 29 4.93 47.30 26.01
CA GLY A 29 3.82 47.89 25.25
C GLY A 29 2.45 47.60 25.88
N ALA A 30 2.23 46.37 26.34
CA ALA A 30 1.01 45.93 27.02
C ALA A 30 0.84 46.63 28.38
N ILE A 31 1.93 46.74 29.15
CA ILE A 31 1.96 47.50 30.40
C ILE A 31 1.63 48.98 30.13
N ARG A 32 2.21 49.56 29.08
CA ARG A 32 1.90 50.95 28.67
C ARG A 32 0.45 51.12 28.24
N ALA A 33 -0.14 50.15 27.53
CA ALA A 33 -1.54 50.18 27.15
C ALA A 33 -2.46 50.09 28.37
N TYR A 34 -2.12 49.24 29.34
CA TYR A 34 -2.84 49.11 30.62
C TYR A 34 -2.81 50.41 31.44
N LEU A 35 -1.69 51.14 31.39
CA LEU A 35 -1.49 52.45 32.04
C LEU A 35 -2.11 53.64 31.26
N GLY A 36 -2.92 53.39 30.23
CA GLY A 36 -3.57 54.42 29.43
C GLY A 36 -2.61 55.20 28.52
N TYR A 37 -1.62 54.52 27.95
CA TYR A 37 -0.56 55.07 27.07
C TYR A 37 0.37 56.11 27.72
N ARG A 38 0.38 56.16 29.05
CA ARG A 38 1.24 57.04 29.85
C ARG A 38 2.59 56.37 30.18
N GLY A 39 3.62 57.18 30.40
CA GLY A 39 4.97 56.70 30.69
C GLY A 39 5.79 56.36 29.45
N GLY A 40 7.12 56.47 29.59
CA GLY A 40 8.08 56.16 28.53
C GLY A 40 8.34 54.65 28.41
N LEU A 41 8.28 54.12 27.19
CA LEU A 41 8.44 52.68 26.92
C LEU A 41 9.77 52.12 27.47
N MET A 42 10.85 52.90 27.39
CA MET A 42 12.17 52.53 27.90
C MET A 42 12.21 52.39 29.42
N ARG A 43 11.52 53.28 30.14
CA ARG A 43 11.41 53.22 31.62
C ARG A 43 10.57 52.03 32.06
N ILE A 44 9.46 51.76 31.35
CA ILE A 44 8.62 50.59 31.61
C ILE A 44 9.45 49.31 31.40
N LYS A 45 10.22 49.24 30.31
CA LYS A 45 11.12 48.12 30.06
C LYS A 45 12.14 47.95 31.18
N SER A 46 12.85 49.00 31.58
CA SER A 46 13.88 48.88 32.62
C SER A 46 13.32 48.44 33.97
N VAL A 47 12.21 49.05 34.42
CA VAL A 47 11.58 48.72 35.70
C VAL A 47 11.04 47.29 35.70
N TRP A 48 10.34 46.89 34.63
CA TRP A 48 9.79 45.54 34.52
C TRP A 48 10.89 44.48 34.47
N THR A 49 11.97 44.72 33.72
CA THR A 49 13.09 43.77 33.59
C THR A 49 13.83 43.58 34.93
N VAL A 50 14.03 44.65 35.70
CA VAL A 50 14.63 44.55 37.04
C VAL A 50 13.72 43.82 38.01
N PHE A 51 12.40 44.06 37.93
CA PHE A 51 11.43 43.34 38.75
C PHE A 51 11.39 41.84 38.44
N THR A 52 11.35 41.45 37.17
CA THR A 52 11.38 40.04 36.76
C THR A 52 12.71 39.38 37.14
N GLN A 53 13.85 40.06 36.97
CA GLN A 53 15.15 39.52 37.38
C GLN A 53 15.23 39.25 38.89
N LYS A 54 14.67 40.15 39.72
CA LYS A 54 14.62 39.94 41.18
C LYS A 54 13.62 38.86 41.59
N ARG A 55 12.52 38.71 40.85
CA ARG A 55 11.54 37.62 41.05
C ARG A 55 12.13 36.27 40.66
N ASP A 56 12.92 36.26 39.59
CA ASP A 56 13.55 35.07 39.02
C ASP A 56 14.93 34.77 39.64
N GLU A 57 15.39 35.56 40.63
CA GLU A 57 16.58 35.28 41.42
C GLU A 57 16.31 34.02 42.26
N LYS A 58 16.63 32.87 41.66
CA LYS A 58 16.23 31.52 42.07
C LYS A 58 16.60 31.22 43.52
N LEU A 59 15.59 30.84 44.30
CA LEU A 59 15.71 30.25 45.65
C LEU A 59 16.47 28.91 45.71
N LEU A 60 16.82 28.33 44.56
CA LEU A 60 17.54 27.07 44.46
C LEU A 60 18.78 27.23 43.57
N PRO A 61 19.96 26.76 44.00
CA PRO A 61 21.15 26.76 43.16
C PRO A 61 20.89 25.87 41.93
N GLU A 62 21.30 26.35 40.75
CA GLU A 62 21.29 25.64 39.47
C GLU A 62 22.35 24.53 39.41
N GLY A 63 22.54 23.79 40.51
CA GLY A 63 23.27 22.54 40.48
C GLY A 63 22.34 21.48 39.92
N ASN A 64 22.70 20.89 38.79
CA ASN A 64 22.17 19.60 38.36
C ASN A 64 22.48 18.57 39.45
N LEU A 65 21.68 18.50 40.52
CA LEU A 65 21.61 17.30 41.33
C LEU A 65 20.89 16.27 40.47
N GLU A 66 21.66 15.50 39.71
CA GLU A 66 21.21 14.19 39.26
C GLU A 66 20.95 13.38 40.52
N LEU A 67 19.70 13.41 40.99
CA LEU A 67 19.22 12.54 42.05
C LEU A 67 19.27 11.10 41.52
N THR A 68 20.36 10.41 41.83
CA THR A 68 20.52 8.99 41.55
C THR A 68 19.79 8.17 42.62
N ILE A 69 19.41 6.95 42.28
CA ILE A 69 18.71 6.04 43.20
C ILE A 69 19.58 5.70 44.42
N GLU A 70 20.89 5.79 44.26
CA GLU A 70 21.89 5.61 45.33
C GLU A 70 21.86 6.74 46.37
N ALA A 71 21.30 7.91 46.03
CA ALA A 71 21.13 9.03 46.95
C ALA A 71 19.86 8.90 47.82
N LEU A 72 19.03 7.88 47.59
CA LEU A 72 17.85 7.61 48.41
C LEU A 72 18.24 6.90 49.72
N PRO A 73 17.44 7.06 50.80
CA PRO A 73 17.64 6.28 52.01
C PRO A 73 17.62 4.78 51.72
N GLU A 74 18.48 4.03 52.41
CA GLU A 74 18.85 2.64 52.12
C GLU A 74 17.66 1.72 51.75
N LYS A 75 16.58 1.74 52.53
CA LYS A 75 15.37 0.94 52.25
C LYS A 75 14.67 1.29 50.93
N TYR A 76 14.67 2.56 50.53
CA TYR A 76 14.08 3.00 49.27
C TYR A 76 14.99 2.69 48.09
N ALA A 77 16.31 2.82 48.27
CA ALA A 77 17.29 2.44 47.25
C ALA A 77 17.25 0.92 46.98
N GLU A 78 17.18 0.09 48.03
CA GLU A 78 17.04 -1.37 47.93
C GLU A 78 15.76 -1.77 47.20
N ASN A 79 14.61 -1.23 47.62
CA ASN A 79 13.32 -1.50 46.96
C ASN A 79 13.32 -1.06 45.49
N GLY A 80 13.94 0.08 45.18
CA GLY A 80 14.10 0.57 43.80
C GLY A 80 14.95 -0.37 42.95
N SER A 81 16.08 -0.83 43.48
CA SER A 81 16.95 -1.81 42.82
C SER A 81 16.26 -3.15 42.59
N GLU A 82 15.50 -3.65 43.58
CA GLU A 82 14.74 -4.88 43.43
C GLU A 82 13.63 -4.75 42.37
N LEU A 83 12.92 -3.62 42.35
CA LEU A 83 11.92 -3.34 41.33
C LEU A 83 12.56 -3.30 39.94
N MET A 84 13.69 -2.62 39.79
CA MET A 84 14.43 -2.58 38.51
C MET A 84 14.82 -3.98 38.02
N LYS A 85 15.31 -4.84 38.92
CA LYS A 85 15.61 -6.24 38.57
C LYS A 85 14.37 -7.00 38.11
N ARG A 86 13.24 -6.84 38.81
CA ARG A 86 11.97 -7.50 38.42
C ARG A 86 11.47 -7.00 37.07
N VAL A 87 11.55 -5.69 36.82
CA VAL A 87 11.16 -5.09 35.53
C VAL A 87 12.07 -5.59 34.40
N ASN A 88 13.38 -5.65 34.61
CA ASN A 88 14.31 -6.20 33.62
C ASN A 88 13.98 -7.66 33.29
N ASN A 89 13.77 -8.50 34.30
CA ASN A 89 13.40 -9.90 34.08
C ASN A 89 12.07 -10.04 33.34
N ALA A 90 11.08 -9.21 33.66
CA ALA A 90 9.79 -9.21 32.97
C ALA A 90 9.93 -8.75 31.51
N LEU A 91 10.79 -7.76 31.23
CA LEU A 91 11.08 -7.33 29.86
C LEU A 91 11.79 -8.43 29.06
N GLU A 92 12.76 -9.12 29.65
CA GLU A 92 13.44 -10.25 29.00
C GLU A 92 12.45 -11.36 28.64
N GLN A 93 11.57 -11.74 29.57
CA GLN A 93 10.52 -12.73 29.32
C GLN A 93 9.56 -12.28 28.21
N LEU A 94 9.10 -11.04 28.26
CA LEU A 94 8.20 -10.50 27.26
C LEU A 94 8.83 -10.48 25.86
N ILE A 95 10.12 -10.16 25.76
CA ILE A 95 10.84 -10.19 24.48
C ILE A 95 10.91 -11.62 23.93
N LEU A 96 11.23 -12.60 24.78
CA LEU A 96 11.30 -14.00 24.37
C LEU A 96 9.93 -14.52 23.91
N GLU A 97 8.87 -14.23 24.66
CA GLU A 97 7.51 -14.62 24.31
C GLU A 97 7.01 -13.93 23.04
N ALA A 98 7.26 -12.62 22.90
CA ALA A 98 6.90 -11.88 21.70
C ALA A 98 7.62 -12.43 20.46
N TYR A 99 8.91 -12.76 20.59
CA TYR A 99 9.68 -13.37 19.53
C TYR A 99 9.10 -14.74 19.13
N GLN A 100 8.88 -15.63 20.10
CA GLN A 100 8.30 -16.96 19.85
C GLN A 100 6.92 -16.86 19.20
N HIS A 101 6.08 -15.94 19.68
CA HIS A 101 4.76 -15.71 19.10
C HIS A 101 4.87 -15.23 17.66
N SER A 102 5.74 -14.26 17.39
CA SER A 102 5.97 -13.74 16.03
C SER A 102 6.46 -14.82 15.07
N GLN A 103 7.36 -15.70 15.53
CA GLN A 103 7.87 -16.83 14.76
C GLN A 103 6.74 -17.81 14.40
N GLN A 104 5.90 -18.17 15.37
CA GLN A 104 4.77 -19.08 15.13
C GLN A 104 3.75 -18.49 14.15
N VAL A 105 3.46 -17.20 14.26
CA VAL A 105 2.54 -16.51 13.32
C VAL A 105 3.14 -16.49 11.91
N PHE A 106 4.45 -16.22 11.80
CA PHE A 106 5.14 -16.24 10.52
C PHE A 106 5.11 -17.64 9.89
N GLU A 107 5.43 -18.67 10.66
CA GLU A 107 5.44 -20.06 10.19
C GLU A 107 4.05 -20.52 9.72
N LYS A 108 2.99 -20.19 10.47
CA LYS A 108 1.60 -20.47 10.04
C LYS A 108 1.25 -19.77 8.72
N ARG A 109 1.64 -18.50 8.56
CA ARG A 109 1.41 -17.75 7.32
C ARG A 109 2.19 -18.34 6.15
N MET A 110 3.43 -18.75 6.40
CA MET A 110 4.29 -19.39 5.40
C MET A 110 3.68 -20.70 4.91
N GLN A 111 3.26 -21.58 5.83
CA GLN A 111 2.60 -22.85 5.51
C GLN A 111 1.30 -22.62 4.73
N SER A 112 0.47 -21.66 5.14
CA SER A 112 -0.77 -21.34 4.41
C SER A 112 -0.48 -20.84 3.00
N MET A 113 0.56 -20.03 2.81
CA MET A 113 0.97 -19.54 1.50
C MET A 113 1.50 -20.66 0.62
N GLU A 114 2.32 -21.55 1.18
CA GLU A 114 2.86 -22.72 0.49
C GLU A 114 1.73 -23.65 0.01
N ILE A 115 0.75 -23.95 0.87
CA ILE A 115 -0.43 -24.76 0.50
C ILE A 115 -1.21 -24.10 -0.64
N SER A 116 -1.40 -22.78 -0.57
CA SER A 116 -2.08 -22.04 -1.64
C SER A 116 -1.33 -22.13 -2.97
N GLN A 117 0.00 -22.00 -2.94
CA GLN A 117 0.84 -22.10 -4.13
C GLN A 117 0.85 -23.52 -4.70
N GLN A 118 0.96 -24.55 -3.87
CA GLN A 118 0.86 -25.95 -4.29
C GLN A 118 -0.49 -26.25 -4.94
N LYS A 119 -1.58 -25.72 -4.39
CA LYS A 119 -2.92 -25.86 -4.98
C LYS A 119 -3.01 -25.18 -6.34
N ALA A 120 -2.45 -23.98 -6.49
CA ALA A 120 -2.42 -23.27 -7.77
C ALA A 120 -1.60 -24.04 -8.82
N LEU A 121 -0.42 -24.53 -8.46
CA LEU A 121 0.41 -25.36 -9.33
C LEU A 121 -0.32 -26.62 -9.80
N LYS A 122 -1.00 -27.31 -8.88
CA LYS A 122 -1.80 -28.48 -9.23
C LYS A 122 -2.93 -28.13 -10.21
N SER A 123 -3.61 -27.01 -9.99
CA SER A 123 -4.65 -26.54 -10.91
C SER A 123 -4.10 -26.23 -12.31
N TYR A 124 -2.89 -25.68 -12.42
CA TYR A 124 -2.25 -25.44 -13.70
C TYR A 124 -1.84 -26.75 -14.39
N GLN A 125 -1.32 -27.73 -13.64
CA GLN A 125 -1.02 -29.06 -14.16
C GLN A 125 -2.29 -29.75 -14.68
N ASP A 126 -3.37 -29.73 -13.90
CA ASP A 126 -4.65 -30.32 -14.32
C ASP A 126 -5.16 -29.64 -15.61
N ALA A 127 -5.11 -28.30 -15.69
CA ALA A 127 -5.49 -27.55 -16.87
C ALA A 127 -4.60 -27.84 -18.10
N GLU A 128 -3.29 -28.01 -17.91
CA GLU A 128 -2.35 -28.41 -18.96
C GLU A 128 -2.71 -29.79 -19.51
N THR A 129 -2.94 -30.77 -18.63
CA THR A 129 -3.33 -32.12 -19.07
C THR A 129 -4.67 -32.15 -19.80
N ASP A 130 -5.62 -31.31 -19.40
CA ASP A 130 -6.91 -31.20 -20.10
C ASP A 130 -6.75 -30.50 -21.46
N ALA A 131 -5.88 -29.49 -21.55
CA ALA A 131 -5.53 -28.86 -22.81
C ALA A 131 -4.88 -29.87 -23.76
N ASP A 132 -3.91 -30.66 -23.31
CA ASP A 132 -3.27 -31.71 -24.11
C ASP A 132 -4.28 -32.73 -24.64
N ARG A 133 -5.23 -33.16 -23.79
CA ARG A 133 -6.31 -34.05 -24.21
C ARG A 133 -7.21 -33.41 -25.26
N SER A 134 -7.50 -32.12 -25.14
CA SER A 134 -8.30 -31.40 -26.12
C SER A 134 -7.57 -31.27 -27.46
N VAL A 135 -6.26 -31.03 -27.43
CA VAL A 135 -5.42 -30.97 -28.63
C VAL A 135 -5.39 -32.32 -29.33
N ALA A 136 -5.15 -33.41 -28.60
CA ALA A 136 -5.15 -34.75 -29.17
C ALA A 136 -6.48 -35.10 -29.87
N LYS A 137 -7.62 -34.72 -29.26
CA LYS A 137 -8.94 -34.91 -29.89
C LYS A 137 -9.09 -34.09 -31.17
N LEU A 138 -8.67 -32.84 -31.16
CA LEU A 138 -8.72 -31.98 -32.34
C LEU A 138 -7.83 -32.52 -33.46
N GLU A 139 -6.65 -33.06 -33.13
CA GLU A 139 -5.76 -33.71 -34.09
C GLU A 139 -6.42 -34.95 -34.72
N ASP A 140 -7.08 -35.79 -33.92
CA ASP A 140 -7.84 -36.95 -34.41
C ASP A 140 -9.00 -36.54 -35.33
N GLU A 141 -9.77 -35.52 -34.94
CA GLU A 141 -10.86 -34.98 -35.75
C GLU A 141 -10.35 -34.41 -37.08
N LEU A 142 -9.24 -33.67 -37.05
CA LEU A 142 -8.60 -33.13 -38.24
C LEU A 142 -8.11 -34.25 -39.16
N HIS A 143 -7.52 -35.31 -38.59
CA HIS A 143 -7.10 -36.48 -39.36
C HIS A 143 -8.30 -37.17 -40.04
N SER A 144 -9.40 -37.36 -39.31
CA SER A 144 -10.65 -37.92 -39.85
C SER A 144 -11.21 -37.08 -40.99
N LEU A 145 -11.31 -35.76 -40.78
CA LEU A 145 -11.82 -34.82 -41.78
C LEU A 145 -10.94 -34.80 -43.03
N ASN A 146 -9.62 -34.83 -42.86
CA ASN A 146 -8.69 -34.86 -44.00
C ASN A 146 -8.82 -36.16 -44.82
N LYS A 147 -9.11 -37.29 -44.15
CA LYS A 147 -9.41 -38.55 -44.82
C LYS A 147 -10.72 -38.48 -45.60
N GLU A 148 -11.76 -37.86 -45.03
CA GLU A 148 -13.04 -37.66 -45.72
C GLU A 148 -12.87 -36.76 -46.95
N VAL A 149 -12.15 -35.65 -46.82
CA VAL A 149 -11.83 -34.74 -47.95
C VAL A 149 -11.08 -35.48 -49.05
N SER A 150 -10.08 -36.29 -48.69
CA SER A 150 -9.32 -37.09 -49.65
C SER A 150 -10.22 -38.11 -50.37
N GLY A 151 -11.12 -38.78 -49.64
CA GLY A 151 -12.09 -39.71 -50.21
C GLY A 151 -13.09 -39.04 -51.15
N LEU A 152 -13.62 -37.86 -50.78
CA LEU A 152 -14.50 -37.07 -51.64
C LEU A 152 -13.78 -36.56 -52.89
N ALA A 153 -12.51 -36.17 -52.78
CA ALA A 153 -11.69 -35.77 -53.92
C ALA A 153 -11.52 -36.92 -54.91
N GLU A 154 -11.25 -38.14 -54.42
CA GLU A 154 -11.16 -39.34 -55.25
C GLU A 154 -12.49 -39.69 -55.93
N GLN A 155 -13.61 -39.66 -55.18
CA GLN A 155 -14.94 -39.88 -55.74
C GLN A 155 -15.29 -38.86 -56.83
N ASN A 156 -14.99 -37.59 -56.59
CA ASN A 156 -15.20 -36.54 -57.58
C ASN A 156 -14.35 -36.76 -58.83
N ALA A 157 -13.07 -37.16 -58.69
CA ALA A 157 -12.22 -37.47 -59.82
C ALA A 157 -12.80 -38.62 -60.66
N ASN A 158 -13.28 -39.69 -60.01
CA ASN A 158 -13.92 -40.82 -60.70
C ASN A 158 -15.20 -40.40 -61.44
N LEU A 159 -16.04 -39.56 -60.82
CA LEU A 159 -17.25 -39.03 -61.46
C LEU A 159 -16.94 -38.13 -62.65
N VAL A 160 -15.88 -37.31 -62.56
CA VAL A 160 -15.43 -36.46 -63.68
C VAL A 160 -14.97 -37.31 -64.85
N ILE A 161 -14.18 -38.37 -64.60
CA ILE A 161 -13.74 -39.32 -65.63
C ILE A 161 -14.95 -40.02 -66.26
N GLY A 162 -15.85 -40.58 -65.44
CA GLY A 162 -17.05 -41.27 -65.92
C GLY A 162 -17.98 -40.36 -66.74
N ASN A 163 -18.14 -39.10 -66.33
CA ASN A 163 -18.89 -38.11 -67.10
C ASN A 163 -18.22 -37.81 -68.45
N ALA A 164 -16.89 -37.73 -68.51
CA ALA A 164 -16.16 -37.54 -69.75
C ALA A 164 -16.34 -38.74 -70.70
N GLU A 165 -16.26 -39.97 -70.19
CA GLU A 165 -16.51 -41.19 -70.97
C GLU A 165 -17.94 -41.25 -71.51
N LEU A 166 -18.94 -40.98 -70.67
CA LEU A 166 -20.35 -40.96 -71.08
C LEU A 166 -20.61 -39.89 -72.13
N ARG A 167 -20.09 -38.68 -71.94
CA ARG A 167 -20.17 -37.61 -72.96
C ARG A 167 -19.54 -38.06 -74.28
N GLY A 168 -18.39 -38.73 -74.24
CA GLY A 168 -17.75 -39.29 -75.43
C GLY A 168 -18.62 -40.34 -76.14
N ARG A 169 -19.24 -41.25 -75.38
CA ARG A 169 -20.17 -42.26 -75.94
C ARG A 169 -21.43 -41.64 -76.53
N ILE A 170 -22.00 -40.62 -75.87
CA ILE A 170 -23.15 -39.89 -76.39
C ILE A 170 -22.78 -39.21 -77.71
N ALA A 171 -21.65 -38.50 -77.77
CA ALA A 171 -21.20 -37.86 -79.01
C ALA A 171 -21.01 -38.87 -80.16
N ALA A 172 -20.40 -40.03 -79.90
CA ALA A 172 -20.24 -41.09 -80.90
C ALA A 172 -21.58 -41.69 -81.37
N LEU A 173 -22.56 -41.81 -80.46
CA LEU A 173 -23.91 -42.25 -80.83
C LEU A 173 -24.65 -41.19 -81.63
N ASP A 174 -24.56 -39.92 -81.25
CA ASP A 174 -25.16 -38.80 -81.97
C ASP A 174 -24.63 -38.72 -83.41
N GLU A 175 -23.32 -38.94 -83.64
CA GLU A 175 -22.74 -39.06 -84.99
C GLU A 175 -23.36 -40.25 -85.76
N HIS A 176 -23.42 -41.43 -85.13
CA HIS A 176 -23.96 -42.63 -85.77
C HIS A 176 -25.47 -42.54 -86.11
N PHE A 177 -26.26 -41.84 -85.29
CA PHE A 177 -27.69 -41.62 -85.54
C PHE A 177 -27.91 -40.46 -86.53
N GLY A 178 -27.09 -39.41 -86.51
CA GLY A 178 -27.11 -38.34 -87.52
C GLY A 178 -26.86 -38.87 -88.95
N ASP A 179 -25.96 -39.83 -89.10
CA ASP A 179 -25.69 -40.50 -90.38
C ASP A 179 -26.87 -41.38 -90.86
N LYS A 180 -27.55 -42.08 -89.93
CA LYS A 180 -28.72 -42.91 -90.28
C LYS A 180 -29.96 -42.10 -90.65
N VAL A 181 -30.21 -40.96 -90.01
CA VAL A 181 -31.32 -40.04 -90.36
C VAL A 181 -31.07 -39.39 -91.74
N SER A 182 -29.81 -39.10 -92.06
CA SER A 182 -29.41 -38.59 -93.38
C SER A 182 -29.61 -39.62 -94.50
N GLN A 183 -29.45 -40.92 -94.20
CA GLN A 183 -29.69 -42.01 -95.16
C GLN A 183 -31.17 -42.39 -95.34
N GLN A 184 -32.04 -42.16 -94.34
CA GLN A 184 -33.49 -42.39 -94.49
C GLN A 184 -34.24 -41.24 -95.17
N SER A 185 -33.65 -40.04 -95.23
CA SER A 185 -34.24 -38.88 -95.91
C SER A 185 -33.96 -38.82 -97.42
N THR A 186 -33.23 -39.81 -97.96
CA THR A 186 -32.81 -39.88 -99.38
C THR A 186 -33.40 -41.07 -100.16
N THR A 187 -34.43 -41.73 -99.64
CA THR A 187 -35.27 -42.73 -100.34
C THR A 187 -36.73 -42.36 -100.21
#